data_AF-A0A2V9Z733-F1
#
_entry.id   AF-A0A2V9Z733-F1
#
_cell.length_a   1.000
_cell.length_b   1.000
_cell.length_c   1.000
_cell.angle_alpha   90.00
_cell.angle_beta   90.00
_cell.angle_gamma   90.00
#
_symmetry.space_group_name_H-M   'P 1'
#
loop_
_entity.id
_entity.type
_entity.pdbx_description
1 polymer ?
#
loop_
_entity_poly.entity_id
_entity_poly.type
_entity_poly.pdbx_seq_one_letter_code
_entity_poly.pdbx_strand_id
1 'polypeptide(L)'
;MNPVSGALVAQNAPDGEVSRITKATREFEAVLLNQLLGPLQETFAAVPGDDAAGSPNLYRSMGTEYLAVGLARAGGLGIARMVAGELSRITVTGKVIQK
;
A
#
# COMPACT_ATOMS: atom_id res chain seq x y z
N MET A 1 -7.31 5.62 -50.48
CA MET A 1 -7.28 6.41 -49.23
C MET A 1 -7.86 5.55 -48.13
N ASN A 2 -7.09 5.23 -47.09
CA ASN A 2 -7.53 4.36 -46.00
C ASN A 2 -7.14 5.05 -44.67
N PRO A 3 -8.09 5.47 -43.82
CA PRO A 3 -7.76 6.08 -42.54
C PRO A 3 -7.72 5.00 -41.45
N VAL A 4 -6.54 4.46 -41.16
CA VAL A 4 -6.32 3.56 -40.02
C VAL A 4 -5.08 3.98 -39.24
N SER A 5 -5.22 4.96 -38.34
CA SER A 5 -4.24 5.21 -37.25
C SER A 5 -4.77 6.09 -36.11
N GLY A 6 -6.09 6.31 -35.99
CA GLY A 6 -6.64 7.30 -35.04
C GLY A 6 -7.19 6.75 -33.71
N ALA A 7 -7.30 5.44 -33.53
CA ALA A 7 -7.81 4.87 -32.29
C ALA A 7 -6.73 3.98 -31.66
N LEU A 8 -5.86 4.60 -30.86
CA LEU A 8 -5.21 3.90 -29.75
C LEU A 8 -6.33 3.45 -28.83
N VAL A 9 -6.89 2.29 -29.16
CA VAL A 9 -7.89 1.59 -28.38
C VAL A 9 -7.27 1.43 -27.01
N ALA A 10 -7.78 2.20 -26.04
CA ALA A 10 -7.63 1.90 -24.63
C ALA A 10 -8.27 0.52 -24.45
N GLN A 11 -7.48 -0.51 -24.68
CA GLN A 11 -7.89 -1.90 -24.60
C GLN A 11 -8.23 -2.16 -23.14
N ASN A 12 -9.53 -2.17 -22.90
CA ASN A 12 -10.23 -2.66 -21.73
C ASN A 12 -9.50 -3.87 -21.14
N ALA A 13 -8.69 -3.63 -20.10
CA ALA A 13 -8.24 -4.70 -19.22
C ALA A 13 -9.51 -5.25 -18.54
N PRO A 14 -9.75 -6.57 -18.52
CA PRO A 14 -10.99 -7.12 -17.98
C PRO A 14 -11.15 -6.60 -16.55
N ASP A 15 -12.21 -5.82 -16.30
CA ASP A 15 -12.43 -5.08 -15.06
C ASP A 15 -12.27 -5.95 -13.79
N GLY A 16 -12.55 -7.25 -13.91
CA GLY A 16 -12.38 -8.24 -12.85
C GLY A 16 -10.93 -8.52 -12.44
N GLU A 17 -9.96 -8.42 -13.35
CA GLU A 17 -8.54 -8.69 -13.06
C GLU A 17 -7.90 -7.49 -12.34
N VAL A 18 -8.20 -6.27 -12.79
CA VAL A 18 -7.80 -5.03 -12.12
C VAL A 18 -8.37 -4.96 -10.69
N SER A 19 -9.63 -5.37 -10.52
CA SER A 19 -10.26 -5.46 -9.20
C SER A 19 -9.57 -6.48 -8.29
N ARG A 20 -9.16 -7.64 -8.81
CA ARG A 20 -8.44 -8.67 -8.03
C ARG A 20 -7.04 -8.20 -7.63
N ILE A 21 -6.30 -7.59 -8.55
CA ILE A 21 -4.96 -7.02 -8.27
C ILE A 21 -5.06 -5.93 -7.21
N THR A 22 -6.05 -5.03 -7.32
CA THR A 22 -6.27 -3.96 -6.33
C THR A 22 -6.60 -4.53 -4.95
N LYS A 23 -7.42 -5.58 -4.89
CA LYS A 23 -7.75 -6.23 -3.61
C LYS A 23 -6.52 -6.90 -2.98
N ALA A 24 -5.81 -7.73 -3.74
CA ALA A 24 -4.63 -8.45 -3.26
C ALA A 24 -3.50 -7.51 -2.79
N THR A 25 -3.30 -6.40 -3.50
CA THR A 25 -2.26 -5.42 -3.15
C THR A 25 -2.59 -4.62 -1.88
N ARG A 26 -3.87 -4.34 -1.62
CA ARG A 26 -4.33 -3.76 -0.33
C ARG A 26 -4.16 -4.75 0.82
N GLU A 27 -4.49 -6.02 0.60
CA GLU A 27 -4.29 -7.07 1.61
C GLU A 27 -2.80 -7.24 1.94
N PHE A 28 -1.92 -7.19 0.93
CA PHE A 28 -0.48 -7.19 1.12
C PHE A 28 0.00 -6.01 1.99
N GLU A 29 -0.45 -4.79 1.68
CA GLU A 29 -0.09 -3.60 2.46
C GLU A 29 -0.58 -3.69 3.91
N ALA A 30 -1.78 -4.25 4.14
CA ALA A 30 -2.28 -4.47 5.50
C ALA A 30 -1.41 -5.45 6.30
N VAL A 31 -0.95 -6.54 5.69
CA VAL A 31 -0.03 -7.49 6.33
C VAL A 31 1.31 -6.81 6.62
N LEU A 32 1.86 -6.06 5.67
CA LEU A 32 3.12 -5.34 5.82
C LEU A 32 3.04 -4.29 6.94
N LEU A 33 1.94 -3.55 7.01
CA LEU A 33 1.68 -2.60 8.07
C LEU A 33 1.63 -3.24 9.45
N ASN A 34 0.96 -4.39 9.59
CA ASN A 34 0.95 -5.12 10.86
C ASN A 34 2.37 -5.53 11.29
N GLN A 35 3.20 -6.00 10.35
CA GLN A 35 4.58 -6.39 10.62
C GLN A 35 5.46 -5.18 10.98
N LEU A 36 5.16 -3.99 10.47
CA LEU A 36 5.93 -2.77 10.73
C LEU A 36 5.49 -2.08 12.04
N LEU A 37 4.18 -2.00 12.28
CA LEU A 37 3.58 -1.31 13.42
C LEU A 37 3.86 -2.02 14.74
N GLY A 38 3.93 -3.35 14.76
CA GLY A 38 4.24 -4.12 15.97
C GLY A 38 5.60 -3.72 16.58
N PRO A 39 6.71 -3.83 15.83
CA PRO A 39 8.04 -3.41 16.27
C PRO A 39 8.12 -1.91 16.59
N LEU A 40 7.46 -1.05 15.80
CA LEU A 40 7.47 0.40 16.05
C LEU A 40 6.85 0.75 17.41
N GLN A 41 5.77 0.09 17.81
CA GLN A 41 5.17 0.27 19.14
C GLN A 41 6.13 -0.08 20.28
N GLU A 42 6.97 -1.09 20.10
CA GLU A 42 8.01 -1.46 21.06
C GLU A 42 9.18 -0.47 21.08
N THR A 43 9.54 0.12 19.93
CA THR A 43 10.59 1.16 19.89
C THR A 43 10.20 2.45 20.60
N PHE A 44 8.92 2.85 20.56
CA PHE A 44 8.43 3.99 21.36
C PHE A 44 8.51 3.73 22.87
N ALA A 45 8.53 2.46 23.28
CA ALA A 45 8.68 2.06 24.69
C ALA A 45 10.14 2.07 25.17
N ALA A 46 11.10 1.97 24.25
CA ALA A 46 12.48 1.61 24.54
C ALA A 46 13.45 2.81 24.57
N VAL A 47 12.99 4.05 24.81
CA VAL A 47 13.88 5.22 24.97
C VAL A 47 14.66 5.04 26.29
N PRO A 48 15.96 4.72 26.26
CA PRO A 48 16.73 4.43 27.47
C PRO A 48 17.12 5.77 28.10
N GLY A 49 16.59 6.06 29.29
CA GLY A 49 16.89 7.28 30.05
C GLY A 49 15.71 7.90 30.80
N ASP A 50 14.48 7.43 30.59
CA ASP A 50 13.27 7.99 31.20
C ASP A 50 12.68 7.09 32.33
N ASP A 51 13.55 6.60 33.22
CA ASP A 51 13.14 5.96 34.48
C ASP A 51 12.57 6.97 35.49
N ALA A 52 12.45 8.25 35.11
CA ALA A 52 11.86 9.30 35.90
C ALA A 52 10.37 9.49 35.56
N ALA A 53 9.53 8.71 36.25
CA ALA A 53 8.11 9.00 36.48
C ALA A 53 7.13 8.90 35.27
N GLY A 54 6.63 7.69 35.03
CA GLY A 54 5.19 7.49 34.73
C GLY A 54 4.66 7.73 33.31
N SER A 55 5.46 8.20 32.35
CA SER A 55 4.98 8.59 31.02
C SER A 55 5.28 7.69 29.78
N PRO A 56 6.01 6.54 29.82
CA PRO A 56 6.28 5.75 28.61
C PRO A 56 5.01 5.25 27.88
N ASN A 57 3.97 4.90 28.64
CA ASN A 57 2.70 4.40 28.09
C ASN A 57 1.87 5.51 27.40
N LEU A 58 2.01 6.77 27.83
CA LEU A 58 1.34 7.91 27.22
C LEU A 58 1.95 8.23 25.84
N TYR A 59 3.27 8.17 25.72
CA TYR A 59 3.95 8.36 24.44
C TYR A 59 3.66 7.22 23.45
N ARG A 60 3.60 5.97 23.90
CA ARG A 60 3.16 4.83 23.06
C ARG A 60 1.76 5.04 22.50
N SER A 61 0.79 5.35 23.37
CA SER A 61 -0.61 5.50 22.97
C SER A 61 -0.81 6.70 22.04
N MET A 62 -0.28 7.87 22.37
CA MET A 62 -0.35 9.04 21.49
C MET A 62 0.37 8.81 20.15
N GLY A 63 1.59 8.27 20.16
CA GLY A 63 2.36 8.00 18.95
C GLY A 63 1.65 7.02 18.00
N THR A 64 1.05 5.97 18.56
CA THR A 64 0.27 4.99 17.79
C THR A 64 -1.01 5.60 17.25
N GLU A 65 -1.72 6.41 18.03
CA GLU A 65 -2.93 7.12 17.62
C GLU A 65 -2.65 8.06 16.44
N TYR A 66 -1.62 8.92 16.55
CA TYR A 66 -1.25 9.84 15.47
C TYR A 66 -0.81 9.12 14.19
N LEU A 67 -0.07 8.01 14.35
CA LEU A 67 0.33 7.18 13.22
C LEU A 67 -0.88 6.53 12.54
N ALA A 68 -1.80 5.96 13.31
CA ALA A 68 -3.04 5.38 12.80
C ALA A 68 -3.90 6.41 12.07
N VAL A 69 -4.06 7.62 12.65
CA VAL A 69 -4.79 8.74 12.04
C VAL A 69 -4.09 9.20 10.75
N GLY A 70 -2.77 9.34 10.76
CA GLY A 70 -1.99 9.73 9.59
C GLY A 70 -2.13 8.71 8.46
N LEU A 71 -2.05 7.43 8.79
CA LEU A 71 -2.17 6.32 7.84
C LEU A 71 -3.59 6.18 7.29
N ALA A 72 -4.62 6.34 8.13
CA ALA A 72 -6.01 6.36 7.71
C ALA A 72 -6.32 7.53 6.78
N ARG A 73 -5.78 8.73 7.08
CA ARG A 73 -5.93 9.93 6.23
C ARG A 73 -5.17 9.82 4.91
N ALA A 74 -4.00 9.17 4.92
CA ALA A 74 -3.21 8.90 3.71
C ALA A 74 -3.78 7.75 2.87
N GLY A 75 -4.66 6.92 3.44
CA GLY A 75 -5.22 5.73 2.78
C GLY A 75 -4.22 4.57 2.70
N GLY A 76 -3.26 4.50 3.63
CA GLY A 76 -2.15 3.54 3.64
C GLY A 76 -0.79 4.18 3.38
N LEU A 77 0.22 3.35 3.08
CA LEU A 77 1.57 3.81 2.71
C LEU A 77 1.69 4.08 1.20
N GLY A 78 0.69 3.69 0.41
CA GLY A 78 0.70 3.80 -1.04
C GLY A 78 1.46 2.67 -1.74
N ILE A 79 1.96 1.69 -1.00
CA ILE A 79 2.65 0.52 -1.56
C ILE A 79 1.67 -0.30 -2.41
N ALA A 80 0.43 -0.46 -1.92
CA ALA A 80 -0.61 -1.16 -2.67
C ALA A 80 -0.82 -0.56 -4.07
N ARG A 81 -0.83 0.79 -4.17
CA ARG A 81 -0.99 1.50 -5.45
C ARG A 81 0.21 1.31 -6.38
N MET A 82 1.43 1.35 -5.85
CA MET A 82 2.65 1.13 -6.63
C MET A 82 2.70 -0.31 -7.17
N VAL A 83 2.46 -1.30 -6.32
CA VAL A 83 2.46 -2.72 -6.72
C VAL A 83 1.32 -3.01 -7.70
N ALA A 84 0.13 -2.45 -7.50
CA ALA A 84 -0.98 -2.62 -8.43
C ALA A 84 -0.66 -2.03 -9.81
N GLY A 85 0.05 -0.90 -9.88
CA GLY A 85 0.47 -0.29 -11.14
C GLY A 85 1.44 -1.19 -11.91
N GLU A 86 2.45 -1.74 -11.23
CA GLU A 86 3.44 -2.62 -11.86
C GLU A 86 2.86 -3.98 -12.25
N LEU A 87 2.03 -4.60 -11.40
CA LEU A 87 1.35 -5.84 -11.76
C LEU A 87 0.41 -5.66 -12.95
N SER A 88 -0.34 -4.56 -13.00
CA SER A 88 -1.20 -4.26 -14.15
C SER A 88 -0.38 -4.06 -15.44
N ARG A 89 0.80 -3.44 -15.34
CA ARG A 89 1.73 -3.26 -16.47
C ARG A 89 2.29 -4.61 -16.97
N ILE A 90 2.71 -5.48 -16.05
CA ILE A 90 3.25 -6.81 -16.37
C ILE A 90 2.18 -7.69 -17.04
N THR A 91 0.95 -7.69 -16.53
CA THR A 91 -0.17 -8.45 -17.11
C THR A 91 -0.48 -8.00 -18.55
N VAL A 92 -0.41 -6.71 -18.84
CA VAL A 92 -0.58 -6.19 -20.21
C VAL A 92 0.53 -6.68 -21.13
N THR A 93 1.80 -6.63 -20.70
CA THR A 93 2.94 -7.09 -21.49
C THR A 93 2.90 -8.61 -21.74
N GLY A 94 2.57 -9.42 -20.73
CA GLY A 94 2.50 -10.88 -20.86
C GLY A 94 1.44 -11.39 -21.84
N LYS A 95 0.36 -10.61 -22.05
CA LYS A 95 -0.72 -10.96 -22.99
C LYS A 95 -0.39 -10.63 -24.45
N VAL A 96 0.57 -9.73 -24.70
CA VAL A 96 1.00 -9.35 -26.06
C VAL A 96 1.92 -10.40 -26.70
N ILE A 97 2.60 -11.24 -25.90
CA ILE A 97 3.55 -12.26 -26.38
C ILE A 97 2.84 -13.59 -26.72
N GLN A 98 1.57 -13.75 -26.31
CA GLN A 98 0.76 -14.95 -26.53
C GLN A 98 -0.14 -14.86 -27.78
N LYS A 99 0.16 -13.95 -28.73
CA LYS A 99 -0.62 -13.78 -29.96
C LYS A 99 0.22 -13.97 -31.21
#